data_AF-A0A1I1V2J8-F1
#
_entry.id   AF-A0A1I1V2J8-F1
#
_cell.length_a   1.000
_cell.length_b   1.000
_cell.length_c   1.000
_cell.angle_alpha   90.00
_cell.angle_beta   90.00
_cell.angle_gamma   90.00
#
_symmetry.space_group_name_H-M   'P 1'
#
loop_
_entity.id
_entity.type
_entity.pdbx_description
1 polymer ?
#
loop_
_entity_poly.entity_id
_entity_poly.type
_entity_poly.pdbx_seq_one_letter_code
_entity_poly.pdbx_strand_id
1 'polypeptide(L)'
;MSSEDDDGPLFWHPARQLDGKRHAIRQDRPPRGWSKVRTLCGSLLDPAPVSSTEWLLYPTCRACWDSVVRRQVPDFPCAAPEGDQPPEEG
;
A
#
# COMPACT_ATOMS: atom_id res chain seq x y z
N MET A 1 7.84 23.33 2.80
CA MET A 1 7.99 21.95 2.31
C MET A 1 6.77 21.22 2.79
N SER A 2 5.75 21.09 1.93
CA SER A 2 4.50 20.45 2.31
C SER A 2 4.75 18.96 2.45
N SER A 3 4.62 18.46 3.68
CA SER A 3 4.39 17.05 3.92
C SER A 3 3.00 16.76 3.34
N GLU A 4 2.95 16.50 2.04
CA GLU A 4 1.84 15.76 1.44
C GLU A 4 1.90 14.40 2.10
N ASP A 5 1.18 14.24 3.22
CA ASP A 5 0.69 12.96 3.65
C ASP A 5 -0.12 12.43 2.47
N ASP A 6 0.58 11.69 1.63
CA ASP A 6 0.15 10.99 0.43
C ASP A 6 -0.88 9.94 0.89
N ASP A 7 -2.09 10.41 1.22
CA ASP A 7 -3.24 9.64 1.67
C ASP A 7 -4.34 9.60 0.59
N GLY A 8 -3.93 9.80 -0.66
CA GLY A 8 -4.78 9.53 -1.81
C GLY A 8 -5.23 8.06 -1.85
N PRO A 9 -6.30 7.75 -2.60
CA PRO A 9 -6.85 6.41 -2.66
C PRO A 9 -5.81 5.39 -3.16
N LEU A 10 -5.85 4.21 -2.53
CA LEU A 10 -4.98 3.09 -2.86
C LEU A 10 -5.64 2.23 -3.94
N PHE A 11 -4.99 2.12 -5.09
CA PHE A 11 -5.45 1.26 -6.17
C PHE A 11 -4.41 0.19 -6.51
N TRP A 12 -4.83 -1.07 -6.59
CA TRP A 12 -3.96 -2.16 -7.03
C TRP A 12 -4.16 -2.39 -8.52
N HIS A 13 -3.11 -2.52 -9.33
CA HIS A 13 -3.23 -2.79 -10.77
C HIS A 13 -2.23 -3.86 -11.23
N PRO A 14 -2.65 -4.84 -12.06
CA PRO A 14 -1.75 -5.83 -12.67
C PRO A 14 -0.77 -5.18 -13.66
N ALA A 15 0.50 -5.56 -13.57
CA ALA A 15 1.59 -5.05 -14.38
C ALA A 15 2.04 -6.08 -15.42
N ARG A 16 1.14 -6.39 -16.37
CA ARG A 16 1.32 -7.46 -17.36
C ARG A 16 2.64 -7.36 -18.11
N GLN A 17 3.00 -6.15 -18.54
CA GLN A 17 4.18 -5.89 -19.37
C GLN A 17 5.46 -5.64 -18.55
N LEU A 18 5.36 -5.55 -17.22
CA LEU A 18 6.50 -5.28 -16.35
C LEU A 18 7.02 -6.56 -15.71
N ASP A 19 6.24 -7.15 -14.79
CA ASP A 19 6.66 -8.27 -13.97
C ASP A 19 5.55 -9.27 -13.66
N GLY A 20 4.34 -9.07 -14.19
CA GLY A 20 3.20 -9.93 -13.91
C GLY A 20 2.80 -9.92 -12.44
N LYS A 21 2.93 -8.79 -11.74
CA LYS A 21 2.43 -8.64 -10.36
C LYS A 21 1.41 -7.51 -10.29
N ARG A 22 0.59 -7.52 -9.23
CA ARG A 22 -0.28 -6.40 -8.87
C ARG A 22 0.52 -5.42 -8.03
N HIS A 23 0.64 -4.19 -8.51
CA HIS A 23 1.33 -3.10 -7.80
C HIS A 23 0.32 -2.11 -7.27
N ALA A 24 0.65 -1.49 -6.15
CA ALA A 24 -0.15 -0.44 -5.54
C ALA A 24 0.22 0.92 -6.11
N ILE A 25 -0.80 1.73 -6.38
CA ILE A 25 -0.74 3.09 -6.91
C ILE A 25 -1.48 3.96 -5.89
N ARG A 26 -0.90 5.11 -5.53
CA ARG A 26 -1.51 6.06 -4.60
C ARG A 26 -1.84 7.35 -5.32
N GLN A 27 -2.92 7.28 -6.08
CA GLN A 27 -3.41 8.37 -6.90
C GLN A 27 -4.86 8.06 -7.29
N ASP A 28 -5.69 9.09 -7.42
CA ASP A 28 -6.98 8.95 -8.05
C ASP A 28 -6.85 8.37 -9.47
N ARG A 29 -7.75 7.45 -9.80
CA ARG A 29 -7.86 6.93 -11.16
C ARG A 29 -8.49 8.02 -12.04
N PRO A 30 -7.77 8.59 -13.02
CA PRO A 30 -8.36 9.60 -13.90
C PRO A 30 -9.44 8.97 -14.79
N PRO A 31 -10.41 9.76 -15.32
CA PRO A 31 -11.54 9.25 -16.08
C PRO A 31 -11.16 8.41 -17.33
N ARG A 32 -10.00 8.69 -17.93
CA ARG A 32 -9.50 7.96 -19.11
C ARG A 32 -8.50 6.86 -18.79
N GLY A 33 -8.27 6.55 -17.51
CA GLY A 33 -7.18 5.67 -17.08
C GLY A 33 -5.81 6.35 -17.09
N TRP A 34 -4.84 5.68 -16.49
CA TRP A 34 -3.46 6.19 -16.39
C TRP A 34 -2.71 5.92 -17.70
N SER A 35 -1.82 6.86 -18.07
CA SER A 35 -0.84 6.67 -19.14
C SER A 35 0.40 5.95 -18.61
N LYS A 36 1.16 6.61 -17.73
CA LYS A 36 2.20 5.96 -16.92
C LYS A 36 2.13 6.49 -15.51
N VAL A 37 2.25 5.60 -14.53
CA VAL A 37 2.08 5.94 -13.12
C VAL A 37 3.15 5.27 -12.28
N ARG A 38 3.65 5.99 -11.28
CA ARG A 38 4.64 5.45 -10.34
C ARG A 38 3.91 4.66 -9.25
N THR A 39 4.39 3.47 -8.96
CA THR A 39 3.84 2.58 -7.92
C THR A 39 4.50 2.85 -6.57
N LEU A 40 3.93 2.30 -5.49
CA LEU A 40 4.49 2.42 -4.14
C LEU A 40 5.89 1.82 -4.01
N CYS A 41 6.23 0.78 -4.78
CA CYS A 41 7.59 0.22 -4.79
C CYS A 41 8.56 1.01 -5.69
N GLY A 42 8.13 2.14 -6.26
CA GLY A 42 8.93 3.01 -7.11
C GLY A 42 8.99 2.60 -8.58
N SER A 43 8.37 1.48 -8.96
CA SER A 43 8.32 1.03 -10.36
C SER A 43 7.44 1.96 -11.20
N LEU A 44 7.76 2.11 -12.48
CA LEU A 44 6.94 2.84 -13.43
C LEU A 44 6.03 1.85 -14.16
N LEU A 45 4.73 1.98 -13.95
CA LEU A 45 3.69 1.13 -14.54
C LEU A 45 3.04 1.85 -15.72
N ASP A 46 2.72 1.10 -16.77
CA ASP A 46 1.88 1.52 -17.90
C ASP A 46 0.55 0.73 -17.83
N PRO A 47 -0.51 1.27 -17.21
CA PRO A 47 -1.73 0.53 -16.93
C PRO A 47 -2.56 0.28 -18.19
N ALA A 48 -2.47 -0.94 -18.73
CA ALA A 48 -3.36 -1.40 -19.80
C ALA A 48 -4.67 -1.97 -19.25
N PRO A 49 -5.76 -2.00 -20.03
CA PRO A 49 -6.98 -2.73 -19.65
C PRO A 49 -6.68 -4.19 -19.27
N VAL A 50 -7.31 -4.66 -18.19
CA VAL A 50 -7.10 -6.02 -17.66
C VAL A 50 -8.44 -6.72 -17.47
N SER A 51 -8.53 -7.98 -17.91
CA SER A 51 -9.75 -8.79 -17.76
C SER A 51 -9.95 -9.26 -16.31
N SER A 52 -11.18 -9.57 -15.92
CA SER A 52 -11.51 -10.08 -14.58
C SER A 52 -10.71 -11.33 -14.19
N THR A 53 -10.42 -12.21 -15.15
CA THR A 53 -9.60 -13.41 -14.91
C THR A 53 -8.16 -13.05 -14.57
N GLU A 54 -7.57 -12.12 -15.29
CA GLU A 54 -6.20 -11.67 -15.04
C GLU A 54 -6.02 -11.07 -13.64
N TRP A 55 -7.03 -10.38 -13.12
CA TRP A 55 -7.03 -9.88 -11.74
C TRP A 55 -6.83 -10.97 -10.67
N LEU A 56 -7.27 -12.20 -10.97
CA LEU A 56 -7.16 -13.35 -10.08
C LEU A 56 -5.81 -14.06 -10.21
N LEU A 57 -5.19 -14.01 -11.39
CA LEU A 57 -3.97 -14.76 -11.70
C LEU A 57 -2.70 -14.04 -11.23
N TYR A 58 -2.70 -12.71 -11.26
CA TYR A 58 -1.49 -11.95 -10.96
C TYR A 58 -1.27 -11.83 -9.44
N PRO A 59 -0.15 -12.33 -8.89
CA PRO A 59 0.14 -12.23 -7.47
C PRO A 59 0.40 -10.78 -7.05
N THR A 60 0.29 -10.49 -5.76
CA THR A 60 0.57 -9.17 -5.21
C THR A 60 2.08 -8.90 -5.14
N CYS A 61 2.51 -7.70 -5.53
CA CYS A 61 3.88 -7.26 -5.35
C CYS A 61 4.20 -7.11 -3.85
N ARG A 62 5.12 -7.93 -3.33
CA ARG A 62 5.47 -7.96 -1.90
C ARG A 62 5.94 -6.61 -1.37
N ALA A 63 6.78 -5.89 -2.13
CA ALA A 63 7.26 -4.57 -1.72
C ALA A 63 6.12 -3.55 -1.59
N CYS A 64 5.16 -3.56 -2.52
CA CYS A 64 3.97 -2.70 -2.42
C CYS A 64 3.11 -3.08 -1.20
N TRP A 65 2.96 -4.38 -0.92
CA TRP A 65 2.21 -4.87 0.23
C TRP A 65 2.85 -4.43 1.55
N ASP A 66 4.16 -4.64 1.70
CA ASP A 66 4.90 -4.28 2.91
C ASP A 66 4.82 -2.76 3.18
N SER A 67 4.91 -1.94 2.13
CA SER A 67 4.74 -0.47 2.25
C SER A 67 3.35 -0.05 2.74
N VAL A 68 2.30 -0.79 2.35
CA VAL A 68 0.93 -0.54 2.83
C VAL A 68 0.78 -0.97 4.28
N VAL A 69 1.26 -2.16 4.64
CA VAL A 69 1.16 -2.70 6.00
C VAL A 69 1.90 -1.83 7.01
N ARG A 70 3.14 -1.42 6.72
CA ARG A 70 3.94 -0.56 7.62
C ARG A 70 3.30 0.80 7.91
N ARG A 71 2.45 1.30 7.01
CA ARG A 71 1.72 2.55 7.22
C ARG A 71 0.44 2.37 8.05
N GLN A 72 -0.19 1.19 8.00
CA GLN A 72 -1.45 0.93 8.71
C GLN A 72 -1.24 0.29 10.09
N VAL A 73 -0.15 -0.45 10.26
CA VAL A 73 0.24 -1.02 11.53
C VAL A 73 1.39 -0.17 12.06
N PRO A 74 1.18 0.64 13.10
CA PRO A 74 2.28 1.30 13.78
C PRO A 74 3.32 0.25 14.15
N ASP A 75 4.60 0.55 13.95
CA ASP A 75 5.66 -0.28 14.52
C ASP A 75 5.39 -0.37 16.03
N PHE A 76 4.95 -1.54 16.46
CA PHE A 76 4.72 -1.85 17.87
C PHE A 76 6.02 -1.48 18.64
N PRO A 77 5.85 -0.90 19.83
CA PRO A 77 5.98 -1.80 20.96
C PRO A 77 4.60 -2.07 21.52
N CYS A 78 4.41 -3.26 22.07
CA CYS A 78 3.39 -3.45 23.09
C CYS A 78 3.86 -2.52 24.20
N ALA A 79 3.35 -1.29 24.26
CA ALA A 79 3.37 -0.56 25.50
C ALA A 79 2.57 -1.44 26.45
N ALA A 80 3.27 -2.25 27.25
CA ALA A 80 2.68 -2.85 28.42
C ALA A 80 2.02 -1.69 29.18
N PRO A 81 0.78 -1.83 29.67
CA PRO A 81 0.17 -0.78 30.46
C PRO A 81 1.13 -0.45 31.62
N GLU A 82 1.71 0.74 31.60
CA GLU A 82 2.36 1.31 32.77
C GLU A 82 1.28 1.47 33.84
N GLY A 83 1.44 0.78 34.96
CA GLY A 83 0.66 1.02 36.17
C GLY A 83 -0.19 -0.15 36.65
N ASP A 84 0.45 -1.27 36.97
CA ASP A 84 -0.01 -2.11 38.08
C ASP A 84 0.92 -1.80 39.27
N GLN A 85 0.76 -0.61 39.86
CA GLN A 85 1.33 -0.33 41.19
C GLN A 85 0.38 -0.95 42.21
N PRO A 86 0.81 -1.95 43.00
CA PRO A 86 0.00 -2.41 44.12
C PRO A 86 -0.16 -1.27 45.12
N PRO A 87 -1.31 -1.17 45.82
CA PRO A 87 -1.53 -0.14 46.82
C PRO A 87 -0.52 -0.35 47.97
N GLU A 88 0.20 0.72 48.33
CA GLU A 88 0.99 0.74 49.56
C GLU A 88 0.03 0.69 50.75
N GLU A 89 0.14 -0.35 51.58
CA GLU A 89 -0.58 -0.46 52.84
C GLU A 89 -0.01 0.53 53.86
N GLY A 90 -0.85 1.44 54.36
CA GLY A 90 -0.57 2.37 55.44
C GLY A 90 -1.79 2.55 56.33
#